data_AF-A0A6J1CAQ8-F1
#
_entry.id   AF-A0A6J1CAQ8-F1
#
_cell.length_a   1.000
_cell.length_b   1.000
_cell.length_c   1.000
_cell.angle_alpha   90.00
_cell.angle_beta   90.00
_cell.angle_gamma   90.00
#
_symmetry.space_group_name_H-M   'P 1'
#
loop_
_entity.id
_entity.type
_entity.pdbx_description
1 polymer ?
#
loop_
_entity_poly.entity_id
_entity_poly.type
_entity_poly.pdbx_seq_one_letter_code
_entity_poly.pdbx_strand_id
1 'polypeptide(L)'
;MNFESSSGGTVSATAIDSSNIGFQLLKKHGWREGTGLGVSEQGRLEPVQTSVKNNKRGLGADKVKKKLKETIDIAASDRKNNQEHPPSKKTKALSKWRRKMQEEDRIFQEKEFERAFFREFWPDNV
;
A
#
# COMPACT_ATOMS: atom_id res chain seq x y z
N MET A 1 0.91 27.73 1.21
CA MET A 1 1.57 26.52 1.76
C MET A 1 1.55 25.48 0.65
N ASN A 2 2.70 25.27 0.00
CA ASN A 2 2.82 24.39 -1.16
C ASN A 2 2.89 22.93 -0.67
N PHE A 3 2.00 22.08 -1.17
CA PHE A 3 2.01 20.64 -0.89
C PHE A 3 2.79 19.92 -1.99
N GLU A 4 4.04 19.55 -1.67
CA GLU A 4 4.86 18.65 -2.48
C GLU A 4 4.15 17.29 -2.57
N SER A 5 3.65 16.94 -3.75
CA SER A 5 3.14 15.59 -4.02
C SER A 5 4.33 14.64 -4.15
N SER A 6 4.41 13.64 -3.27
CA SER A 6 5.44 12.58 -3.32
C SER A 6 5.32 11.79 -4.63
N SER A 7 6.12 12.19 -5.62
CA SER A 7 6.37 11.43 -6.83
C SER A 7 7.30 10.26 -6.49
N GLY A 8 6.87 9.04 -6.81
CA GLY A 8 7.72 7.86 -6.75
C GLY A 8 9.06 8.13 -7.45
N GLY A 9 10.15 7.76 -6.79
CA GLY A 9 11.51 8.22 -7.07
C GLY A 9 11.83 8.43 -8.54
N THR A 10 11.75 9.68 -8.98
CA THR A 10 12.53 10.18 -10.09
C THR A 10 13.97 10.12 -9.59
N VAL A 11 14.71 9.04 -9.93
CA VAL A 11 16.16 9.13 -9.94
C VAL A 11 16.48 10.16 -11.01
N SER A 12 16.64 11.40 -10.58
CA SER A 12 17.14 12.47 -11.43
C SER A 12 18.40 11.95 -12.10
N ALA A 13 18.47 12.09 -13.42
CA ALA A 13 19.64 11.77 -14.24
C ALA A 13 20.81 12.72 -13.93
N THR A 14 21.13 12.86 -12.65
CA THR A 14 22.27 13.63 -12.17
C THR A 14 23.51 12.82 -12.47
N ALA A 15 24.43 13.42 -13.20
CA ALA A 15 25.75 12.85 -13.45
C ALA A 15 26.40 12.43 -12.12
N ILE A 16 27.17 11.34 -12.17
CA ILE A 16 27.89 10.84 -11.01
C ILE A 16 28.95 11.90 -10.63
N ASP A 17 28.99 12.29 -9.36
CA ASP A 17 29.96 13.28 -8.88
C ASP A 17 31.41 12.79 -8.99
N SER A 18 32.33 13.73 -9.18
CA SER A 18 33.76 13.49 -9.30
C SER A 18 34.42 12.92 -8.04
N SER A 19 33.82 13.12 -6.86
CA SER A 19 34.27 12.50 -5.61
C SER A 19 33.98 11.00 -5.54
N ASN A 20 33.09 10.48 -6.40
CA ASN A 20 32.73 9.07 -6.42
C ASN A 20 33.91 8.21 -6.92
N ILE A 21 34.24 7.17 -6.17
CA ILE A 21 35.34 6.25 -6.52
C ILE A 21 35.12 5.61 -7.90
N GLY A 22 33.89 5.23 -8.24
CA GLY A 22 33.54 4.68 -9.55
C GLY A 22 33.77 5.66 -10.70
N PHE A 23 33.47 6.94 -10.50
CA PHE A 23 33.75 7.99 -11.48
C PHE A 23 35.27 8.11 -11.73
N GLN A 24 36.06 8.14 -10.66
CA GLN A 24 37.53 8.24 -10.76
C GLN A 24 38.14 7.03 -11.46
N LEU A 25 37.64 5.83 -11.18
CA LEU A 25 38.07 4.60 -11.85
C LEU A 25 37.75 4.63 -13.34
N LEU A 26 36.54 5.02 -13.72
CA LEU A 26 36.15 5.15 -15.12
C LEU A 26 37.07 6.12 -15.86
N LYS A 27 37.30 7.32 -15.31
CA LYS A 27 38.23 8.31 -15.88
C LYS A 27 39.65 7.75 -16.03
N LYS A 28 40.16 7.04 -15.01
CA LYS A 28 41.49 6.42 -15.04
C LYS A 28 41.63 5.38 -16.15
N HIS A 29 40.56 4.67 -16.47
CA HIS A 29 40.50 3.68 -17.54
C HIS A 29 40.14 4.27 -18.91
N GLY A 30 40.20 5.59 -19.07
CA GLY A 30 40.02 6.28 -20.36
C GLY A 30 38.58 6.59 -20.72
N TRP A 31 37.61 6.34 -19.83
CA TRP A 31 36.24 6.81 -20.04
C TRP A 31 36.15 8.34 -19.89
N ARG A 32 35.39 8.98 -20.78
CA ARG A 32 35.18 10.42 -20.78
C ARG A 32 33.75 10.73 -20.36
N GLU A 33 33.61 11.82 -19.62
CA GLU A 33 32.29 12.24 -19.14
C GLU A 33 31.43 12.71 -20.32
N GLY A 34 30.16 12.34 -20.31
CA GLY A 34 29.24 12.60 -21.42
C GLY A 34 29.38 11.64 -22.61
N THR A 35 30.28 10.66 -22.56
CA THR A 35 30.42 9.64 -23.62
C THR A 35 29.95 8.26 -23.19
N GLY A 36 29.41 7.50 -24.14
CA GLY A 36 28.97 6.14 -23.93
C GLY A 36 30.14 5.18 -23.74
N LEU A 37 29.87 4.02 -23.15
CA LEU A 37 30.86 2.95 -23.01
C LEU A 37 31.02 2.16 -24.32
N GLY A 38 32.21 1.60 -24.55
CA GLY A 38 32.51 0.76 -25.72
C GLY A 38 33.51 1.41 -26.67
N VAL A 39 34.03 0.62 -27.62
CA VAL A 39 35.11 1.02 -28.56
C VAL A 39 34.74 2.25 -29.39
N SER A 40 33.46 2.39 -29.73
CA SER A 40 32.93 3.50 -30.53
C SER A 40 31.99 4.39 -29.70
N GLU A 41 32.13 4.40 -28.38
CA GLU A 41 31.28 5.16 -27.46
C GLU A 41 29.76 4.86 -27.61
N GLN A 42 29.43 3.67 -28.11
CA GLN A 42 28.06 3.30 -28.53
C GLN A 42 27.11 2.95 -27.38
N GLY A 43 27.63 2.82 -26.16
CA GLY A 43 26.86 2.52 -24.96
C GLY A 43 25.88 3.65 -24.62
N ARG A 44 24.77 3.28 -23.99
CA ARG A 44 23.79 4.26 -23.52
C ARG A 44 24.38 5.17 -22.44
N LEU A 45 24.12 6.47 -22.56
CA LEU A 45 24.46 7.47 -21.53
C LEU A 45 23.53 7.35 -20.33
N GLU A 46 22.25 7.11 -20.60
CA GLU A 46 21.20 7.11 -19.58
C GLU A 46 20.85 5.69 -19.11
N PRO A 47 20.67 5.49 -17.78
CA PRO A 47 20.22 4.22 -17.22
C PRO A 47 18.90 3.73 -17.83
N VAL A 48 18.72 2.41 -17.83
CA VAL A 48 17.46 1.82 -18.29
C VAL A 48 16.36 2.10 -17.28
N GLN A 49 15.31 2.76 -17.74
CA GLN A 49 14.13 3.02 -16.92
C GLN A 49 13.43 1.71 -16.59
N THR A 50 13.11 1.50 -15.31
CA THR A 50 12.41 0.32 -14.84
C THR A 50 11.13 0.73 -14.12
N SER A 51 10.07 -0.07 -14.30
CA SER A 51 8.80 0.13 -13.57
C SER A 51 8.68 -0.90 -12.47
N VAL A 52 8.51 -0.46 -11.22
CA VAL A 52 8.26 -1.37 -10.11
C VAL A 52 6.85 -1.94 -10.22
N LYS A 53 6.73 -3.27 -10.19
CA LYS A 53 5.42 -3.95 -10.19
C LYS A 53 4.88 -4.05 -8.76
N ASN A 54 3.91 -3.21 -8.41
CA ASN A 54 3.31 -3.22 -7.08
C ASN A 54 2.20 -4.27 -6.89
N ASN A 55 1.85 -5.04 -7.92
CA ASN A 55 0.77 -6.04 -7.86
C ASN A 55 1.34 -7.48 -7.90
N LYS A 56 0.52 -8.44 -7.44
CA LYS A 56 0.86 -9.87 -7.45
C LYS A 56 0.20 -10.63 -8.62
N ARG A 57 -0.38 -9.93 -9.60
CA ARG A 57 -1.06 -10.57 -10.75
C ARG A 57 -0.04 -11.10 -11.75
N GLY A 58 -0.42 -12.08 -12.57
CA GLY A 58 0.42 -12.59 -13.66
C GLY A 58 0.78 -11.51 -14.68
N LEU A 59 1.84 -11.74 -15.46
CA LEU A 59 2.11 -10.94 -16.65
C LEU A 59 0.97 -11.13 -17.66
N GLY A 60 0.60 -10.07 -18.38
CA GLY A 60 -0.54 -10.10 -19.32
C GLY A 60 -1.92 -10.00 -18.66
N ALA A 61 -2.03 -10.01 -17.33
CA ALA A 61 -3.32 -9.82 -16.66
C ALA A 61 -3.87 -8.41 -16.90
N ASP A 62 -5.18 -8.31 -17.14
CA ASP A 62 -5.83 -7.04 -17.43
C ASP A 62 -5.56 -5.99 -16.36
N LYS A 63 -5.15 -4.81 -16.82
CA LYS A 63 -4.95 -3.63 -15.96
C LYS A 63 -6.32 -3.20 -15.46
N VAL A 64 -6.54 -3.32 -14.16
CA VAL A 64 -7.75 -2.74 -13.54
C VAL A 64 -7.63 -1.22 -13.70
N LYS A 65 -8.50 -0.63 -14.54
CA LYS A 65 -8.61 0.81 -14.69
C LYS A 65 -8.95 1.41 -13.33
N LYS A 66 -7.97 2.04 -12.67
CA LYS A 66 -8.27 2.89 -11.52
C LYS A 66 -9.09 4.05 -12.07
N LYS A 67 -10.39 4.08 -11.76
CA LYS A 67 -11.20 5.29 -12.00
C LYS A 67 -10.59 6.39 -11.13
N LEU A 68 -9.90 7.35 -11.74
CA LEU A 68 -9.59 8.60 -11.08
C LEU A 68 -10.94 9.24 -10.74
N LYS A 69 -11.21 9.45 -9.45
CA LYS A 69 -12.26 10.36 -9.03
C LYS A 69 -11.65 11.76 -9.12
N GLU A 70 -12.01 12.46 -10.17
CA GLU A 70 -11.78 13.89 -10.32
C GLU A 70 -12.79 14.58 -9.38
N THR A 71 -12.33 15.14 -8.27
CA THR A 71 -13.13 16.03 -7.42
C THR A 71 -12.56 17.42 -7.58
N ILE A 72 -13.15 18.17 -8.51
CA ILE A 72 -13.07 19.63 -8.55
C ILE A 72 -14.20 20.12 -7.66
N ASP A 73 -13.84 20.86 -6.60
CA ASP A 73 -14.76 21.45 -5.65
C ASP A 73 -15.59 22.55 -6.32
N ILE A 74 -16.91 22.36 -6.43
CA ILE A 74 -17.88 23.46 -6.51
C ILE A 74 -19.04 23.11 -5.55
N ALA A 75 -19.34 24.08 -4.70
CA ALA A 75 -20.24 24.02 -3.57
C ALA A 75 -21.71 23.67 -3.91
N ALA A 76 -22.35 23.06 -2.90
CA ALA A 76 -23.78 23.12 -2.59
C ALA A 76 -24.80 22.63 -3.64
N SER A 77 -25.23 21.37 -3.51
CA SER A 77 -26.67 21.06 -3.49
C SER A 77 -26.93 19.65 -2.96
N ASP A 78 -27.81 19.57 -1.96
CA ASP A 78 -28.53 18.37 -1.56
C ASP A 78 -29.15 17.66 -2.78
N ARG A 79 -28.93 16.35 -2.90
CA ARG A 79 -29.97 15.35 -3.23
C ARG A 79 -29.41 13.92 -3.26
N LYS A 80 -30.07 13.05 -2.50
CA LYS A 80 -29.97 11.58 -2.49
C LYS A 80 -29.85 10.99 -3.91
N ASN A 81 -28.85 10.14 -4.15
CA ASN A 81 -29.07 8.89 -4.89
C ASN A 81 -28.02 7.81 -4.54
N ASN A 82 -28.53 6.59 -4.47
CA ASN A 82 -27.94 5.34 -4.03
C ASN A 82 -27.00 4.77 -5.11
N GLN A 83 -25.72 4.51 -4.78
CA GLN A 83 -24.86 3.62 -5.57
C GLN A 83 -23.90 2.84 -4.63
N GLU A 84 -24.00 1.52 -4.73
CA GLU A 84 -23.27 0.52 -3.95
C GLU A 84 -21.74 0.61 -4.14
N HIS A 85 -21.00 0.65 -3.03
CA HIS A 85 -19.54 0.58 -3.00
C HIS A 85 -19.08 -0.85 -2.66
N PRO A 86 -18.04 -1.42 -3.31
CA PRO A 86 -17.48 -2.70 -2.89
C PRO A 86 -16.82 -2.56 -1.50
N PRO A 87 -16.94 -3.55 -0.60
CA PRO A 87 -16.63 -3.36 0.81
C PRO A 87 -15.13 -3.09 1.04
N SER A 88 -14.85 -1.84 1.40
CA SER A 88 -13.59 -1.35 1.96
C SER A 88 -13.09 -2.27 3.08
N LYS A 89 -11.78 -2.57 3.07
CA LYS A 89 -11.09 -3.52 3.98
C LYS A 89 -11.37 -3.31 5.48
N LYS A 90 -11.87 -2.13 5.89
CA LYS A 90 -12.27 -1.82 7.27
C LYS A 90 -13.57 -2.54 7.70
N THR A 91 -14.50 -2.82 6.80
CA THR A 91 -15.79 -3.48 7.13
C THR A 91 -15.61 -4.95 7.49
N LYS A 92 -14.66 -5.64 6.84
CA LYS A 92 -14.32 -7.04 7.17
C LYS A 92 -13.67 -7.17 8.54
N ALA A 93 -12.87 -6.19 8.96
CA ALA A 93 -12.28 -6.18 10.30
C ALA A 93 -13.37 -5.97 11.36
N LEU A 94 -14.26 -5.00 11.18
CA LEU A 94 -15.38 -4.73 12.09
C LEU A 94 -16.31 -5.95 12.27
N SER A 95 -16.57 -6.68 11.18
CA SER A 95 -17.37 -7.91 11.23
C SER A 95 -16.69 -9.03 12.02
N LYS A 96 -15.37 -9.14 11.99
CA LYS A 96 -14.62 -10.12 12.81
C LYS A 96 -14.69 -9.78 14.29
N TRP A 97 -14.47 -8.52 14.65
CA TRP A 97 -14.54 -8.07 16.05
C TRP A 97 -15.94 -8.22 16.63
N ARG A 98 -16.99 -7.91 15.85
CA ARG A 98 -18.38 -8.13 16.27
C ARG A 98 -18.71 -9.59 16.54
N ARG A 99 -18.22 -10.53 15.72
CA ARG A 99 -18.41 -11.97 15.96
C ARG A 99 -17.69 -12.44 17.22
N LYS A 100 -16.46 -11.95 17.44
CA LYS A 100 -15.68 -12.30 18.63
C LYS A 100 -16.35 -11.79 19.91
N MET A 101 -16.87 -10.55 19.89
CA MET A 101 -17.61 -9.97 21.01
C MET A 101 -18.89 -10.75 21.32
N GLN A 102 -19.66 -11.15 20.31
CA GLN A 102 -20.86 -11.97 20.49
C GLN A 102 -20.57 -13.34 21.10
N GLU A 103 -19.45 -13.97 20.72
CA GLU A 103 -19.04 -15.25 21.28
C GLU A 103 -18.60 -15.10 22.74
N GLU A 104 -17.83 -14.06 23.06
CA GLU A 104 -17.42 -13.77 24.44
C GLU A 104 -18.63 -13.44 25.34
N ASP A 105 -19.57 -12.64 24.84
CA ASP A 105 -20.83 -12.35 25.54
C ASP A 105 -21.64 -13.63 25.75
N ARG A 106 -21.71 -14.51 24.74
CA ARG A 106 -22.43 -15.79 24.86
C ARG A 106 -21.77 -16.72 25.86
N ILE A 107 -20.44 -16.85 25.84
CA ILE A 107 -19.68 -17.63 26.82
C ILE A 107 -19.87 -17.06 28.22
N PHE A 108 -19.89 -15.74 28.37
CA PHE A 108 -20.13 -15.08 29.65
C PHE A 108 -21.55 -15.34 30.16
N GLN A 109 -22.56 -15.25 29.30
CA GLN A 109 -23.95 -15.57 29.64
C GLN A 109 -24.12 -17.06 29.99
N GLU A 110 -23.49 -17.98 29.26
CA GLU A 110 -23.51 -19.41 29.57
C GLU A 110 -22.83 -19.68 30.92
N LYS A 111 -21.70 -19.03 31.22
CA LYS A 111 -21.03 -19.15 32.54
C LYS A 111 -21.84 -18.55 33.68
N GLU A 112 -22.44 -17.37 33.47
CA GLU A 112 -23.30 -16.75 34.49
C GLU A 112 -24.58 -17.55 34.68
N PHE A 113 -25.14 -18.11 33.61
CA PHE A 113 -26.27 -19.04 33.67
C PHE A 113 -25.89 -20.30 34.43
N GLU A 114 -24.78 -20.95 34.10
CA GLU A 114 -24.32 -22.16 34.79
C GLU A 114 -24.06 -21.87 36.27
N ARG A 115 -23.40 -20.76 36.58
CA ARG A 115 -23.16 -20.32 37.97
C ARG A 115 -24.46 -20.00 38.72
N ALA A 116 -25.44 -19.36 38.07
CA ALA A 116 -26.75 -19.10 38.65
C ALA A 116 -27.58 -20.39 38.81
N PHE A 117 -27.53 -21.27 37.82
CA PHE A 117 -28.22 -22.56 37.78
C PHE A 117 -27.71 -23.50 38.88
N PHE A 118 -26.39 -23.61 39.04
CA PHE A 118 -25.79 -24.38 40.13
C PHE A 118 -26.13 -23.80 41.50
N ARG A 119 -26.13 -22.48 41.66
CA ARG A 119 -26.55 -21.83 42.91
C ARG A 119 -28.02 -22.11 43.25
N GLU A 120 -28.88 -22.24 42.25
CA GLU A 120 -30.32 -22.44 42.45
C GLU A 120 -30.72 -23.91 42.62
N PHE A 121 -30.01 -24.83 41.96
CA PHE A 121 -30.39 -26.25 41.92
C PHE A 121 -29.50 -27.16 42.79
N TRP A 122 -28.26 -26.76 43.14
CA TRP A 122 -27.30 -27.58 43.92
C TRP A 122 -26.52 -26.73 44.96
N PRO A 123 -27.12 -26.41 46.13
CA PRO A 123 -26.57 -25.43 47.09
C PRO A 123 -25.27 -25.84 47.79
N ASP A 124 -24.98 -27.14 47.90
CA ASP A 124 -23.98 -27.67 48.84
C ASP A 124 -22.56 -27.85 48.26
N ASN A 125 -22.22 -27.22 47.12
CA ASN A 125 -20.88 -27.36 46.52
C ASN A 125 -20.25 -26.04 46.02
N VAL A 126 -20.58 -24.92 46.69
CA VAL A 126 -19.84 -23.64 46.63
C VAL A 126 -19.19 -23.37 47.97
#